data_AF-A0A7X7RJF1-F1
#
_entry.id   AF-A0A7X7RJF1-F1
#
_cell.length_a   1.000
_cell.length_b   1.000
_cell.length_c   1.000
_cell.angle_alpha   90.00
_cell.angle_beta   90.00
_cell.angle_gamma   90.00
#
_symmetry.space_group_name_H-M   'P 1'
#
loop_
_entity.id
_entity.type
_entity.pdbx_description
1 polymer ?
#
loop_
_entity_poly.entity_id
_entity_poly.type
_entity_poly.pdbx_seq_one_letter_code
_entity_poly.pdbx_strand_id
1 'polypeptide(L)' 'KIGHIIDPRTGHPVDHRASVTVVTTRGSYSDAFSTAVFVGGPELARKLSDSVPGTSFDIYQ' A
#
# COMPACT_ATOMS: atom_id res chain seq x y z
N LYS A 1 8.09 -15.28 -10.43
CA LYS A 1 8.82 -14.00 -10.24
C LYS A 1 8.96 -13.78 -8.73
N ILE A 2 10.15 -13.47 -8.21
CA ILE A 2 10.35 -13.34 -6.76
C ILE A 2 10.22 -11.86 -6.39
N GLY A 3 9.18 -11.51 -5.62
CA GLY A 3 9.00 -10.20 -5.00
C GLY A 3 9.08 -10.34 -3.48
N HIS A 4 9.54 -9.30 -2.78
CA HIS A 4 9.65 -9.32 -1.32
C HIS A 4 8.35 -8.90 -0.60
N ILE A 5 7.39 -8.31 -1.33
CA ILE A 5 6.05 -8.01 -0.79
C ILE A 5 5.19 -9.27 -0.98
N ILE A 6 4.81 -9.86 0.14
CA ILE A 6 4.05 -11.11 0.21
C ILE A 6 2.59 -10.79 0.46
N ASP A 7 1.71 -11.45 -0.30
CA ASP A 7 0.29 -11.44 0.00
C ASP A 7 0.01 -12.39 1.18
N PRO A 8 -0.41 -11.87 2.35
CA PRO A 8 -0.64 -12.70 3.52
C PRO A 8 -1.80 -13.69 3.34
N ARG A 9 -2.69 -13.48 2.35
CA ARG A 9 -3.82 -14.39 2.06
C ARG A 9 -3.35 -15.68 1.38
N THR A 10 -2.23 -15.64 0.68
CA THR A 10 -1.72 -16.75 -0.13
C THR A 10 -0.36 -17.26 0.35
N GLY A 11 0.40 -16.45 1.08
CA GLY A 11 1.78 -16.76 1.45
C GLY A 11 2.78 -16.64 0.28
N HIS A 12 2.35 -16.11 -0.87
CA HIS A 12 3.16 -15.95 -2.07
C HIS A 12 3.41 -14.47 -2.39
N PRO A 13 4.46 -14.15 -3.17
CA PRO A 13 4.63 -12.79 -3.68
C PRO A 13 3.40 -12.32 -4.44
N VAL A 14 3.05 -11.04 -4.29
CA VAL A 14 1.98 -10.40 -5.07
C VAL A 14 2.29 -10.57 -6.57
N ASP A 15 1.29 -10.95 -7.37
CA ASP A 15 1.41 -11.25 -8.81
C ASP A 15 1.37 -9.99 -9.71
N HIS A 16 0.89 -8.90 -9.12
CA HIS A 16 1.08 -7.47 -9.38
C HIS A 16 2.43 -6.92 -9.86
N ARG A 17 2.45 -5.90 -10.72
CA ARG A 17 3.41 -4.79 -10.58
C ARG A 17 2.63 -3.51 -10.27
N ALA A 18 3.17 -2.75 -9.33
CA ALA A 18 2.71 -1.40 -9.01
C ALA A 18 3.85 -0.64 -8.32
N SER A 19 3.67 0.65 -8.12
CA SER A 19 4.39 1.48 -7.16
C SER A 19 3.37 2.24 -6.35
N VAL A 20 3.59 2.34 -5.04
CA VAL A 20 2.72 3.08 -4.12
C VAL A 20 3.57 4.08 -3.36
N THR A 21 3.24 5.36 -3.50
CA THR A 21 3.84 6.44 -2.73
C THR A 21 2.82 6.96 -1.74
N VAL A 22 3.23 7.14 -0.48
CA VAL A 22 2.35 7.60 0.60
C VAL A 22 2.90 8.89 1.21
N VAL A 23 2.09 9.94 1.21
CA VAL A 23 2.35 11.17 1.94
C VAL A 23 1.47 11.20 3.18
N THR A 24 2.08 11.31 4.36
CA THR A 24 1.36 11.37 5.64
C THR A 24 2.20 12.05 6.72
N THR A 25 1.61 12.32 7.89
CA THR A 25 2.22 13.06 8.99
C THR A 25 3.19 12.22 9.84
N ARG A 26 3.23 10.89 9.65
CA ARG A 26 4.08 9.96 10.40
C ARG A 26 4.81 9.00 9.47
N GLY A 27 6.14 8.94 9.56
CA GLY A 27 6.96 8.02 8.74
C GLY A 27 6.55 6.55 8.89
N SER A 28 6.18 6.11 10.09
CA SER A 28 5.68 4.76 10.34
C SER A 28 4.39 4.43 9.59
N TYR A 29 3.52 5.42 9.37
CA TYR A 29 2.30 5.23 8.59
C TYR A 29 2.61 5.19 7.10
N SER A 30 3.55 6.03 6.63
CA SER A 30 3.99 6.00 5.22
C SER A 30 4.52 4.61 4.84
N ASP A 31 5.42 4.05 5.65
CA ASP A 31 6.00 2.73 5.43
C ASP A 31 4.94 1.61 5.45
N ALA A 32 4.15 1.54 6.53
CA ALA A 32 3.12 0.52 6.67
C ALA A 32 2.05 0.59 5.57
N PHE A 33 1.57 1.80 5.24
CA PHE A 33 0.51 1.95 4.25
C PHE A 33 0.98 1.70 2.83
N SER A 34 2.23 2.04 2.49
CA SER A 34 2.76 1.76 1.14
C SER A 34 2.73 0.25 0.85
N THR A 35 3.15 -0.56 1.82
CA THR A 35 3.12 -2.02 1.73
C THR A 35 1.70 -2.56 1.74
N ALA A 36 0.85 -2.07 2.65
CA ALA A 36 -0.54 -2.53 2.76
C ALA A 36 -1.34 -2.24 1.49
N VAL A 37 -1.21 -1.04 0.92
CA VAL A 37 -1.90 -0.63 -0.31
C VAL A 37 -1.31 -1.31 -1.54
N PHE A 38 0.00 -1.60 -1.57
CA PHE A 38 0.58 -2.40 -2.67
C PHE A 38 -0.12 -3.77 -2.78
N VAL A 39 -0.44 -4.40 -1.64
CA VAL A 39 -1.17 -5.67 -1.57
C VAL A 39 -2.68 -5.49 -1.77
N GLY A 40 -3.28 -4.52 -1.07
CA GLY A 40 -4.72 -4.33 -0.95
C GLY A 40 -5.37 -3.48 -2.04
N GLY A 41 -4.58 -2.78 -2.85
CA GLY A 41 -5.04 -2.01 -4.00
C GLY A 41 -5.70 -0.66 -3.68
N PRO A 42 -6.22 0.02 -4.71
CA PRO A 42 -6.72 1.40 -4.61
C PRO A 42 -7.91 1.59 -3.66
N GLU A 43 -8.75 0.57 -3.49
CA GLU A 43 -9.88 0.66 -2.56
C GLU A 43 -9.44 0.79 -1.10
N LEU A 44 -8.35 0.09 -0.72
CA LEU A 44 -7.76 0.24 0.60
C LEU A 44 -7.14 1.63 0.77
N ALA A 45 -6.47 2.15 -0.26
CA ALA A 45 -5.92 3.51 -0.26
C ALA A 45 -7.01 4.55 0.04
N ARG A 46 -8.17 4.45 -0.64
CA ARG A 46 -9.31 5.34 -0.41
C ARG A 46 -9.79 5.28 1.05
N LYS A 47 -9.98 4.09 1.60
CA LYS A 47 -10.39 3.91 3.00
C LYS A 47 -9.39 4.50 3.99
N LEU A 48 -8.09 4.36 3.72
CA LEU A 48 -7.04 4.93 4.57
C LEU A 48 -6.98 6.46 4.48
N SER A 49 -7.16 7.03 3.29
CA SER A 49 -7.27 8.49 3.12
C SER A 49 -8.47 9.07 3.88
N ASP A 50 -9.61 8.38 3.86
CA ASP A 50 -10.82 8.82 4.57
C ASP A 50 -10.68 8.72 6.10
N SER A 51 -9.94 7.71 6.61
CA SER A 51 -9.85 7.40 8.05
C SER A 51 -8.64 7.99 8.75
N VAL A 52 -7.58 8.35 8.03
CA VAL A 52 -6.33 8.86 8.60
C VAL A 52 -6.04 10.27 8.05
N PRO A 53 -6.43 11.33 8.78
CA PRO A 53 -6.26 12.71 8.33
C PRO A 53 -4.82 13.03 7.91
N GLY A 54 -4.69 13.77 6.81
CA GLY A 54 -3.39 14.15 6.25
C GLY A 54 -2.69 13.04 5.48
N THR A 55 -3.38 11.96 5.10
CA THR A 55 -2.82 10.84 4.33
C THR A 55 -3.33 10.84 2.89
N SER A 56 -2.42 10.84 1.92
CA SER A 56 -2.72 10.69 0.49
C SER A 56 -1.83 9.64 -0.17
N PHE A 57 -2.30 9.12 -1.30
CA PHE A 57 -1.67 8.04 -2.05
C PHE A 57 -1.50 8.43 -3.51
N ASP A 58 -0.34 8.08 -4.07
CA ASP A 58 -0.11 8.01 -5.51
C ASP A 58 0.19 6.56 -5.88
N ILE A 59 -0.53 6.03 -6.87
CA ILE A 59 -0.49 4.61 -7.26
C ILE A 59 -0.23 4.54 -8.77
N TYR A 60 0.91 3.95 -9.13
CA TYR A 60 1.28 3.65 -10.51
C TYR A 60 1.19 2.14 -10.74
N GLN A 61 0.51 1.69 -11.80
CA GLN A 61 0.30 0.27 -12.10
C GLN A 61 0.93 -0.11 -13.43
#